data_AF-A0A7W7QT80-F1
#
_entry.id   AF-A0A7W7QT80-F1
#
_cell.length_a   1.000
_cell.length_b   1.000
_cell.length_c   1.000
_cell.angle_alpha   90.00
_cell.angle_beta   90.00
_cell.angle_gamma   90.00
#
_symmetry.space_group_name_H-M   'P 1'
#
loop_
_entity.id
_entity.type
_entity.pdbx_description
1 polymer ?
#
loop_
_entity_poly.entity_id
_entity_poly.type
_entity_poly.pdbx_seq_one_letter_code
_entity_poly.pdbx_strand_id
1 'polypeptide(L)'
;MGDIRSTSRLLEDYQRHTTHLEELRALLHERLAAARDVMTETEPETGTGAGDEPVSLSARRAARAARTATEIEAAIERLDFGVYGTCEQCGVFIALRRLRQEPHTRHCDDCDTSRVLPAGPALASFPNLRKDQNTMISDVHLSSVQLDSIREELEGQLMRWTRQLSELEAAVGDDSVQVSEKSGLLADIVSAERSASVLRTALKEIAELTYGRCDGCGSGIPFERLKARPLARFCMNCQRRHENG
;
A
#
# COMPACT_ATOMS: atom_id res chain seq x y z
N MET A 1 24.70 -16.74 15.76
CA MET A 1 24.86 -15.40 16.37
C MET A 1 24.72 -14.36 15.26
N GLY A 2 23.49 -14.06 14.85
CA GLY A 2 23.20 -13.12 13.77
C GLY A 2 22.97 -11.69 14.30
N ASP A 3 23.87 -10.80 13.91
CA ASP A 3 23.77 -9.35 13.71
C ASP A 3 22.83 -8.50 14.60
N ILE A 4 23.33 -8.15 15.80
CA ILE A 4 22.88 -6.99 16.59
C ILE A 4 23.10 -5.65 15.82
N ARG A 5 23.91 -5.67 14.75
CA ARG A 5 24.16 -4.48 13.91
C ARG A 5 23.01 -4.14 12.95
N SER A 6 22.14 -5.08 12.59
CA SER A 6 21.02 -4.79 11.68
C SER A 6 19.85 -4.10 12.41
N THR A 7 19.60 -4.47 13.67
CA THR A 7 18.51 -3.89 14.47
C THR A 7 18.78 -2.45 14.88
N SER A 8 20.04 -2.10 15.21
CA SER A 8 20.43 -0.70 15.50
C SER A 8 20.17 0.20 14.30
N ARG A 9 20.53 -0.25 13.09
CA ARG A 9 20.35 0.52 11.86
C ARG A 9 18.86 0.70 11.51
N LEU A 10 18.06 -0.35 11.66
CA LEU A 10 16.60 -0.27 11.48
C LEU A 10 15.94 0.66 12.49
N LEU A 11 16.41 0.67 13.74
CA LEU A 11 15.90 1.57 14.79
C LEU A 11 16.30 3.03 14.51
N GLU A 12 17.52 3.28 14.06
CA GLU A 12 17.99 4.60 13.62
C GLU A 12 17.19 5.12 12.42
N ASP A 13 16.89 4.26 11.44
CA ASP A 13 16.08 4.61 10.28
C ASP A 13 14.62 4.88 10.66
N TYR A 14 14.05 4.09 11.58
CA TYR A 14 12.72 4.33 12.15
C TYR A 14 12.66 5.65 12.91
N GLN A 15 13.61 5.92 13.80
CA GLN A 15 13.68 7.19 14.55
C GLN A 15 13.80 8.39 13.60
N ARG A 16 14.65 8.30 12.58
CA ARG A 16 14.79 9.34 11.55
C ARG A 16 13.48 9.58 10.82
N HIS A 17 12.75 8.51 10.50
CA HIS A 17 11.45 8.60 9.84
C HIS A 17 10.40 9.26 10.73
N THR A 18 10.28 8.85 12.00
CA THR A 18 9.32 9.43 12.95
C THR A 18 9.61 10.90 13.22
N THR A 19 10.87 11.28 13.41
CA THR A 19 11.26 12.69 13.57
C THR A 19 10.86 13.50 12.34
N HIS A 20 11.03 12.94 11.14
CA HIS A 20 10.64 13.65 9.92
C HIS A 20 9.11 13.86 9.81
N LEU A 21 8.32 12.90 10.25
CA LEU A 21 6.86 13.04 10.28
C LEU A 21 6.42 14.09 11.31
N GLU A 22 7.09 14.17 12.47
CA GLU A 22 6.84 15.20 13.48
C GLU A 22 7.18 16.61 12.96
N GLU A 23 8.30 16.77 12.27
CA GLU A 23 8.68 18.02 11.60
C GLU A 23 7.62 18.47 10.57
N LEU A 24 7.15 17.55 9.73
CA LEU A 24 6.12 17.85 8.73
C LEU A 24 4.77 18.17 9.37
N ARG A 25 4.41 17.48 10.46
CA ARG A 25 3.21 17.78 11.25
C ARG A 25 3.25 19.19 11.82
N ALA A 26 4.37 19.59 12.42
CA ALA A 26 4.56 20.93 12.96
C ALA A 26 4.40 22.00 11.87
N LEU A 27 5.02 21.78 10.71
CA LEU A 27 4.91 22.68 9.56
C LEU A 27 3.48 22.81 9.03
N LEU A 28 2.72 21.71 9.01
CA LEU A 28 1.31 21.73 8.61
C LEU A 28 0.45 22.52 9.60
N HIS A 29 0.64 22.32 10.91
CA HIS A 29 -0.08 23.09 11.93
C HIS A 29 0.22 24.59 11.87
N GLU A 30 1.49 24.97 11.67
CA GLU A 30 1.88 26.37 11.48
C GLU A 30 1.19 26.99 10.26
N ARG A 31 1.19 26.28 9.12
CA ARG A 31 0.50 26.75 7.90
C ARG A 31 -1.02 26.82 8.07
N LEU A 32 -1.61 25.91 8.84
CA LEU A 32 -3.05 25.94 9.14
C LEU A 32 -3.42 27.17 9.96
N ALA A 33 -2.61 27.49 10.98
CA ALA A 33 -2.80 28.70 11.79
C ALA A 33 -2.73 29.96 10.91
N ALA A 34 -1.69 30.07 10.08
CA ALA A 34 -1.56 31.19 9.14
C ALA A 34 -2.74 31.31 8.15
N ALA A 35 -3.25 30.19 7.64
CA ALA A 35 -4.43 30.20 6.77
C ALA A 35 -5.70 30.66 7.49
N ARG A 36 -5.88 30.27 8.76
CA ARG A 36 -7.01 30.70 9.60
C ARG A 36 -6.93 32.18 9.97
N ASP A 37 -5.75 32.71 10.24
CA ASP A 37 -5.56 34.14 10.52
C ASP A 37 -5.97 35.02 9.33
N VAL A 38 -5.63 34.60 8.10
CA VAL A 38 -6.07 35.31 6.89
C VAL A 38 -7.60 35.32 6.75
N MET A 39 -8.30 34.31 7.28
CA MET A 39 -9.77 34.28 7.26
C MET A 39 -10.36 35.28 8.27
N THR A 40 -9.80 35.37 9.49
CA THR A 40 -10.29 36.27 10.54
C THR A 40 -10.02 37.74 10.23
N GLU A 41 -8.92 38.06 9.54
CA GLU A 41 -8.59 39.42 9.08
C GLU A 41 -9.52 39.93 7.96
N THR A 42 -10.30 39.04 7.34
CA THR A 42 -11.16 39.34 6.18
C THR A 42 -12.66 39.39 6.48
N GLU A 43 -13.04 39.45 7.76
CA GLU A 43 -14.43 39.60 8.19
C GLU A 43 -15.13 40.70 7.35
N PRO A 44 -16.22 40.37 6.63
CA PRO A 44 -16.92 41.35 5.85
C PRO A 44 -17.66 42.29 6.79
N GLU A 45 -17.46 43.60 6.63
CA GLU A 45 -18.50 44.57 6.96
C GLU A 45 -19.79 44.02 6.31
N THR A 46 -20.79 43.62 7.10
CA THR A 46 -22.03 43.00 6.61
C THR A 46 -22.87 44.02 5.84
N GLY A 47 -22.44 44.35 4.63
CA GLY A 47 -23.19 45.12 3.66
C GLY A 47 -24.15 44.19 2.93
N THR A 48 -25.43 44.19 3.33
CA THR A 48 -26.53 43.60 2.56
C THR A 48 -26.71 44.38 1.25
N GLY A 49 -25.83 44.12 0.29
CA GLY A 49 -25.91 44.63 -1.08
C GLY A 49 -26.38 43.53 -2.01
N ALA A 50 -27.67 43.50 -2.32
CA ALA A 50 -28.17 42.73 -3.44
C ALA A 50 -27.71 43.41 -4.74
N GLY A 51 -26.72 42.82 -5.42
CA GLY A 51 -26.25 43.28 -6.73
C GLY A 51 -25.14 42.39 -7.28
N ASP A 52 -25.04 42.34 -8.61
CA ASP A 52 -23.95 41.76 -9.40
C ASP A 52 -22.60 42.51 -9.19
N GLU A 53 -22.24 42.80 -7.94
CA GLU A 53 -20.98 43.46 -7.58
C GLU A 53 -19.83 42.44 -7.60
N PRO A 54 -18.66 42.80 -8.16
CA PRO A 54 -17.52 41.90 -8.21
C PRO A 54 -17.05 41.53 -6.80
N VAL A 55 -17.04 40.22 -6.49
CA VAL A 55 -16.53 39.66 -5.22
C VAL A 55 -15.23 40.35 -4.82
N SER A 56 -15.23 40.96 -3.63
CA SER A 56 -14.12 41.79 -3.13
C SER A 56 -12.81 41.02 -3.06
N LEU A 57 -11.69 41.74 -3.15
CA LEU A 57 -10.36 41.14 -3.02
C LEU A 57 -10.17 40.44 -1.67
N SER A 58 -10.74 40.99 -0.59
CA SER A 58 -10.73 40.37 0.74
C SER A 58 -11.50 39.05 0.75
N ALA A 59 -12.71 39.02 0.19
CA ALA A 59 -13.51 37.79 0.10
C ALA A 59 -12.81 36.70 -0.76
N ARG A 60 -12.12 37.09 -1.85
CA ARG A 60 -11.33 36.15 -2.66
C ARG A 60 -10.13 35.58 -1.88
N ARG A 61 -9.47 36.40 -1.05
CA ARG A 61 -8.37 35.97 -0.17
C ARG A 61 -8.88 35.02 0.90
N ALA A 62 -9.98 35.35 1.57
CA ALA A 62 -10.64 34.50 2.56
C ALA A 62 -11.01 33.13 1.96
N ALA A 63 -11.65 33.13 0.79
CA ALA A 63 -12.05 31.89 0.12
C ALA A 63 -10.84 31.03 -0.31
N ARG A 64 -9.72 31.65 -0.68
CA ARG A 64 -8.48 30.91 -0.99
C ARG A 64 -7.87 30.33 0.29
N ALA A 65 -7.80 31.11 1.35
CA ALA A 65 -7.28 30.68 2.63
C ALA A 65 -8.10 29.53 3.22
N ALA A 66 -9.43 29.59 3.12
CA ALA A 66 -10.34 28.52 3.53
C ALA A 66 -10.07 27.21 2.77
N ARG A 67 -9.91 27.27 1.44
CA ARG A 67 -9.55 26.08 0.64
C ARG A 67 -8.21 25.51 1.10
N THR A 68 -7.19 26.34 1.26
CA THR A 68 -5.87 25.90 1.73
C THR A 68 -5.95 25.29 3.14
N ALA A 69 -6.73 25.84 4.05
CA ALA A 69 -6.95 25.29 5.39
C ALA A 69 -7.56 23.88 5.32
N THR A 70 -8.59 23.68 4.50
CA THR A 70 -9.19 22.35 4.29
C THR A 70 -8.18 21.34 3.73
N GLU A 71 -7.31 21.76 2.81
CA GLU A 71 -6.27 20.88 2.26
C GLU A 71 -5.20 20.51 3.30
N ILE A 72 -4.84 21.44 4.17
CA ILE A 72 -3.89 21.22 5.27
C ILE A 72 -4.50 20.31 6.35
N GLU A 73 -5.78 20.53 6.70
CA GLU A 73 -6.51 19.67 7.64
C GLU A 73 -6.57 18.22 7.16
N ALA A 74 -6.89 18.01 5.88
CA ALA A 74 -6.86 16.68 5.26
C ALA A 74 -5.46 16.05 5.27
N ALA A 75 -4.40 16.85 5.18
CA ALA A 75 -3.02 16.37 5.30
C ALA A 75 -2.67 15.93 6.74
N ILE A 76 -3.13 16.67 7.75
CA ILE A 76 -2.97 16.31 9.18
C ILE A 76 -3.75 15.03 9.49
N GLU A 77 -4.98 14.92 8.99
CA GLU A 77 -5.79 13.71 9.15
C GLU A 77 -5.09 12.48 8.56
N ARG A 78 -4.48 12.60 7.38
CA ARG A 78 -3.66 11.53 6.78
C ARG A 78 -2.44 11.17 7.64
N LEU A 79 -1.83 12.12 8.35
CA LEU A 79 -0.74 11.84 9.30
C LEU A 79 -1.25 11.05 10.51
N ASP A 80 -2.38 11.46 11.06
CA ASP A 80 -2.99 10.79 12.22
C ASP A 80 -3.42 9.35 11.90
N PHE A 81 -3.88 9.10 10.66
CA PHE A 81 -4.20 7.76 10.18
C PHE A 81 -3.00 6.95 9.65
N GLY A 82 -1.79 7.54 9.62
CA GLY A 82 -0.58 6.85 9.15
C GLY A 82 -0.52 6.58 7.65
N VAL A 83 -1.34 7.28 6.84
CA VAL A 83 -1.39 7.14 5.37
C VAL A 83 -0.73 8.31 4.62
N TYR A 84 -0.19 9.27 5.36
CA TYR A 84 0.48 10.45 4.83
C TYR A 84 1.68 10.10 3.94
N GLY A 85 1.83 10.88 2.87
CA GLY A 85 2.87 10.66 1.87
C GLY A 85 2.49 9.66 0.78
N THR A 86 1.24 9.20 0.74
CA THR A 86 0.68 8.39 -0.35
C THR A 86 -0.16 9.24 -1.30
N CYS A 87 -0.03 9.04 -2.61
CA CYS A 87 -0.83 9.70 -3.62
C CYS A 87 -2.26 9.15 -3.64
N GLU A 88 -3.27 10.03 -3.55
CA GLU A 88 -4.68 9.64 -3.53
C GLU A 88 -5.19 9.07 -4.86
N GLN A 89 -4.50 9.36 -5.97
CA GLN A 89 -4.94 8.96 -7.31
C GLN A 89 -4.36 7.61 -7.74
N CYS A 90 -3.05 7.42 -7.57
CA CYS A 90 -2.36 6.21 -8.04
C CYS A 90 -1.84 5.32 -6.90
N GLY A 91 -1.91 5.77 -5.65
CA GLY A 91 -1.50 5.00 -4.48
C GLY A 91 0.01 4.90 -4.27
N VAL A 92 0.84 5.57 -5.09
CA VAL A 92 2.30 5.55 -4.93
C VAL A 92 2.76 6.59 -3.91
N PHE A 93 3.94 6.39 -3.32
CA PHE A 93 4.52 7.38 -2.41
C PHE A 93 4.89 8.67 -3.12
N ILE A 94 4.50 9.80 -2.52
CA ILE A 94 4.87 11.14 -2.94
C ILE A 94 6.32 11.36 -2.53
N ALA A 95 7.15 11.82 -3.46
CA ALA A 95 8.56 12.05 -3.20
C ALA A 95 8.76 12.99 -2.00
N LEU A 96 9.67 12.62 -1.09
CA LEU A 96 9.93 13.39 0.13
C LEU A 96 10.32 14.85 -0.15
N ARG A 97 11.08 15.08 -1.23
CA ARG A 97 11.43 16.43 -1.70
C ARG A 97 10.16 17.27 -1.92
N ARG A 98 9.14 16.69 -2.52
CA ARG A 98 7.88 17.36 -2.83
C ARG A 98 7.08 17.62 -1.56
N LEU A 99 6.94 16.63 -0.67
CA LEU A 99 6.30 16.81 0.64
C LEU A 99 6.98 17.89 1.49
N ARG A 100 8.31 18.05 1.39
CA ARG A 100 9.02 19.14 2.06
C ARG A 100 8.70 20.52 1.49
N GLN A 101 8.40 20.61 0.20
CA GLN A 101 8.06 21.87 -0.47
C GLN A 101 6.58 22.21 -0.26
N GLU A 102 5.72 21.22 -0.49
CA GLU A 102 4.27 21.31 -0.41
C GLU A 102 3.70 20.15 0.44
N PRO A 103 3.73 20.30 1.78
CA PRO A 103 3.37 19.22 2.71
C PRO A 103 1.90 18.81 2.67
N HIS A 104 1.01 19.66 2.16
CA HIS A 104 -0.42 19.34 2.05
C HIS A 104 -0.77 18.67 0.73
N THR A 105 0.19 18.50 -0.19
CA THR A 105 -0.07 17.91 -1.50
C THR A 105 -0.68 16.49 -1.36
N ARG A 106 -1.61 16.18 -2.25
CA ARG A 106 -2.35 14.90 -2.27
C ARG A 106 -1.91 13.96 -3.40
N HIS A 107 -1.08 14.46 -4.33
CA HIS A 107 -0.67 13.72 -5.51
C HIS A 107 0.85 13.75 -5.72
N CYS A 108 1.33 12.75 -6.47
CA CYS A 108 2.70 12.73 -6.98
C CYS A 108 2.86 13.66 -8.20
N ASP A 109 4.10 13.91 -8.61
CA ASP A 109 4.43 14.75 -9.76
C ASP A 109 3.75 14.28 -11.06
N ASP A 110 3.65 12.97 -11.26
CA ASP A 110 3.02 12.40 -12.45
C ASP A 110 1.49 12.60 -12.47
N CYS A 111 0.83 12.47 -11.31
CA CYS A 111 -0.61 12.66 -11.18
C CYS A 111 -1.01 14.14 -11.22
N ASP A 112 -0.16 15.05 -10.71
CA ASP A 112 -0.44 16.49 -10.75
C ASP A 112 -0.17 17.10 -12.13
N THR A 113 0.74 16.52 -12.92
CA THR A 113 1.05 16.99 -14.29
C THR A 113 0.11 16.38 -15.33
N SER A 114 -0.56 15.26 -15.03
CA SER A 114 -1.48 14.60 -15.96
C SER A 114 -2.92 15.10 -15.84
N ARG A 115 -3.27 16.06 -16.70
CA ARG A 115 -4.67 16.34 -17.02
C ARG A 115 -5.20 15.18 -17.90
N VAL A 116 -5.73 14.14 -17.24
CA VAL A 116 -6.37 12.93 -17.81
C VAL A 116 -5.42 12.00 -18.57
N LEU A 117 -5.31 10.75 -18.11
CA LEU A 117 -5.20 9.60 -19.02
C LEU A 117 -6.29 8.58 -18.65
N PRO A 118 -7.13 8.15 -19.61
CA PRO A 118 -8.13 7.12 -19.38
C PRO A 118 -7.47 5.74 -19.24
N ALA A 119 -8.26 4.81 -18.71
CA ALA A 119 -7.92 3.44 -18.35
C ALA A 119 -7.16 2.64 -19.44
N GLY A 120 -5.87 2.37 -19.19
CA GLY A 120 -5.02 1.30 -19.79
C GLY A 120 -4.90 1.24 -21.33
N PRO A 121 -4.20 0.24 -21.89
CA PRO A 121 -2.93 -0.38 -21.50
C PRO A 121 -1.82 -0.05 -22.53
N ALA A 122 -0.54 -0.03 -22.12
CA ALA A 122 0.62 -0.45 -22.94
C ALA A 122 1.93 -0.19 -22.19
N LEU A 123 2.60 -1.24 -21.72
CA LEU A 123 4.05 -1.23 -21.53
C LEU A 123 4.65 -2.48 -22.18
N ALA A 124 4.44 -2.59 -23.50
CA ALA A 124 5.41 -3.24 -24.37
C ALA A 124 6.14 -2.11 -25.11
N SER A 125 7.48 -2.13 -25.03
CA SER A 125 8.44 -1.19 -25.64
C SER A 125 8.78 0.07 -24.84
N PHE A 126 9.70 -0.08 -23.89
CA PHE A 126 10.66 0.99 -23.58
C PHE A 126 12.08 0.42 -23.63
N PRO A 127 12.83 0.64 -24.73
CA PRO A 127 14.24 0.30 -24.79
C PRO A 127 15.06 1.39 -24.10
N ASN A 128 15.85 0.98 -23.11
CA ASN A 128 16.91 1.74 -22.42
C ASN A 128 16.50 2.99 -21.62
N LEU A 129 16.03 2.78 -20.39
CA LEU A 129 16.38 3.70 -19.29
C LEU A 129 17.64 3.19 -18.59
N ARG A 130 18.62 4.09 -18.53
CA ARG A 130 19.94 3.88 -17.95
C ARG A 130 19.84 3.53 -16.46
N LYS A 131 20.73 2.64 -16.06
CA LYS A 131 21.04 2.23 -14.68
C LYS A 131 21.36 3.45 -13.80
N ASP A 132 20.37 3.98 -13.10
CA ASP A 132 20.60 4.73 -11.86
C ASP A 132 19.98 3.94 -10.71
N GLN A 133 20.82 3.65 -9.71
CA GLN A 133 20.64 2.65 -8.66
C GLN A 133 19.60 3.04 -7.57
N ASN A 134 18.52 3.73 -7.95
CA ASN A 134 17.50 4.24 -7.03
C ASN A 134 16.10 3.60 -7.22
N THR A 135 15.99 2.59 -8.09
CA THR A 135 14.77 1.80 -8.33
C THR A 135 14.73 0.55 -7.45
N MET A 136 14.86 0.71 -6.13
CA MET A 136 14.79 -0.44 -5.19
C MET A 136 13.82 -0.24 -4.02
N ILE A 137 13.02 0.84 -3.99
CA ILE A 137 12.10 1.12 -2.86
C ILE A 137 10.63 1.31 -3.29
N SER A 138 10.34 1.42 -4.59
CA SER A 138 9.01 1.76 -5.12
C SER A 138 8.04 0.58 -5.30
N ASP A 139 8.36 -0.60 -4.77
CA ASP A 139 7.70 -1.85 -5.14
C ASP A 139 6.91 -2.54 -4.02
N VAL A 140 6.74 -1.88 -2.86
CA VAL A 140 6.06 -2.47 -1.70
C VAL A 140 4.75 -1.71 -1.43
N HIS A 141 3.61 -2.25 -1.87
CA HIS A 141 2.28 -1.67 -1.62
C HIS A 141 1.64 -2.13 -0.31
N LEU A 142 2.29 -3.04 0.42
CA LEU A 142 1.86 -3.58 1.71
C LEU A 142 2.83 -3.14 2.81
N SER A 143 2.33 -2.69 3.95
CA SER A 143 3.21 -2.37 5.07
C SER A 143 3.90 -3.63 5.60
N SER A 144 5.06 -3.47 6.27
CA SER A 144 5.75 -4.58 6.92
C SER A 144 4.84 -5.32 7.90
N VAL A 145 4.02 -4.59 8.66
CA VAL A 145 3.03 -5.15 9.59
C VAL A 145 1.97 -5.98 8.87
N GLN A 146 1.50 -5.53 7.71
CA GLN A 146 0.54 -6.28 6.89
C GLN A 146 1.16 -7.56 6.32
N LEU A 147 2.40 -7.48 5.84
CA LEU A 147 3.16 -8.64 5.34
C LEU A 147 3.46 -9.64 6.45
N ASP A 148 3.84 -9.18 7.64
CA ASP A 148 4.09 -10.04 8.80
C ASP A 148 2.82 -10.78 9.23
N SER A 149 1.68 -10.09 9.30
CA SER A 149 0.39 -10.71 9.61
C SER A 149 0.00 -11.80 8.60
N ILE A 150 0.24 -11.58 7.31
CA ILE A 150 -0.04 -12.57 6.27
C ILE A 150 0.98 -13.72 6.33
N ARG A 151 2.25 -13.43 6.59
CA ARG A 151 3.31 -14.43 6.74
C ARG A 151 2.97 -15.41 7.86
N GLU A 152 2.59 -14.91 9.04
CA GLU A 152 2.24 -15.75 10.19
C GLU A 152 1.08 -16.70 9.87
N GLU A 153 0.04 -16.23 9.17
CA GLU A 153 -1.08 -17.07 8.74
C GLU A 153 -0.63 -18.15 7.74
N LEU A 154 0.19 -17.78 6.75
CA LEU A 154 0.71 -18.73 5.75
C LEU A 154 1.65 -19.78 6.37
N GLU A 155 2.50 -19.38 7.33
CA GLU A 155 3.37 -20.29 8.09
C GLU A 155 2.54 -21.27 8.92
N GLY A 156 1.49 -20.78 9.60
CA GLY A 156 0.55 -21.62 10.34
C GLY A 156 -0.20 -22.61 9.44
N GLN A 157 -0.59 -22.20 8.24
CA GLN A 157 -1.16 -23.10 7.23
C GLN A 157 -0.14 -24.15 6.77
N LEU A 158 1.09 -23.74 6.47
CA LEU A 158 2.15 -24.65 6.00
C LEU A 158 2.52 -25.69 7.07
N MET A 159 2.59 -25.28 8.34
CA MET A 159 2.82 -26.19 9.46
C MET A 159 1.73 -27.27 9.54
N ARG A 160 0.45 -26.87 9.42
CA ARG A 160 -0.68 -27.83 9.42
C ARG A 160 -0.59 -28.83 8.27
N TRP A 161 -0.32 -28.37 7.06
CA TRP A 161 -0.18 -29.26 5.90
C TRP A 161 1.03 -30.18 6.00
N THR A 162 2.15 -29.69 6.53
CA THR A 162 3.37 -30.51 6.71
C THR A 162 3.15 -31.62 7.75
N ARG A 163 2.41 -31.33 8.84
CA ARG A 163 1.99 -32.35 9.80
C ARG A 163 1.08 -33.40 9.14
N GLN A 164 0.07 -32.96 8.38
CA GLN A 164 -0.83 -33.85 7.68
C GLN A 164 -0.10 -34.76 6.69
N LEU A 165 0.91 -34.26 5.97
CA LEU A 165 1.76 -35.06 5.09
C LEU A 165 2.48 -36.17 5.86
N SER A 166 3.12 -35.83 6.98
CA SER A 166 3.79 -36.84 7.82
C SER A 166 2.84 -37.92 8.33
N GLU A 167 1.60 -37.56 8.66
CA GLU A 167 0.57 -38.51 9.10
C GLU A 167 0.12 -39.43 7.96
N LEU A 168 -0.10 -38.88 6.76
CA LEU A 168 -0.52 -39.65 5.58
C LEU A 168 0.60 -40.56 5.06
N GLU A 169 1.84 -40.10 5.03
CA GLU A 169 3.00 -40.89 4.62
C GLU A 169 3.21 -42.10 5.55
N ALA A 170 3.05 -41.89 6.86
CA ALA A 170 3.11 -42.99 7.83
C ALA A 170 2.00 -44.02 7.59
N ALA A 171 0.78 -43.59 7.27
CA ALA A 171 -0.34 -44.48 6.96
C ALA A 171 -0.14 -45.29 5.66
N VAL A 172 0.47 -44.70 4.63
CA VAL A 172 0.80 -45.42 3.38
C VAL A 172 1.89 -46.48 3.61
N GLY A 173 2.85 -46.17 4.48
CA GLY A 173 3.93 -47.09 4.87
C GLY A 173 3.49 -48.26 5.74
N ASP A 174 2.25 -48.27 6.24
CA ASP A 174 1.69 -49.39 7.00
C ASP A 174 1.29 -50.54 6.07
N ASP A 175 1.98 -51.67 6.20
CA ASP A 175 1.75 -52.88 5.39
C ASP A 175 0.40 -53.56 5.68
N SER A 176 -0.29 -53.20 6.76
CA SER A 176 -1.62 -53.74 7.09
C SER A 176 -2.78 -53.12 6.31
N VAL A 177 -2.55 -51.97 5.64
CA VAL A 177 -3.56 -51.20 4.88
C VAL A 177 -3.76 -51.79 3.49
N GLN A 178 -5.02 -51.90 3.05
CA GLN A 178 -5.35 -52.49 1.74
C GLN A 178 -4.90 -51.60 0.58
N VAL A 179 -4.58 -52.20 -0.57
CA VAL A 179 -4.10 -51.48 -1.78
C VAL A 179 -5.09 -50.40 -2.26
N SER A 180 -6.40 -50.68 -2.17
CA SER A 180 -7.44 -49.70 -2.53
C SER A 180 -7.46 -48.50 -1.58
N GLU A 181 -7.20 -48.72 -0.29
CA GLU A 181 -7.14 -47.65 0.72
C GLU A 181 -5.85 -46.84 0.56
N LYS A 182 -4.71 -47.50 0.30
CA LYS A 182 -3.43 -46.84 -0.05
C LYS A 182 -3.56 -45.94 -1.28
N SER A 183 -4.36 -46.33 -2.27
CA SER A 183 -4.58 -45.51 -3.48
C SER A 183 -5.29 -44.17 -3.16
N GLY A 184 -6.23 -44.16 -2.21
CA GLY A 184 -6.86 -42.93 -1.72
C GLY A 184 -5.88 -42.04 -0.96
N LEU A 185 -5.11 -42.63 -0.05
CA LEU A 185 -4.09 -41.91 0.74
C LEU A 185 -3.02 -41.25 -0.16
N LEU A 186 -2.59 -41.92 -1.23
CA LEU A 186 -1.65 -41.35 -2.20
C LEU A 186 -2.22 -40.11 -2.90
N ALA A 187 -3.51 -40.09 -3.22
CA ALA A 187 -4.16 -38.91 -3.80
C ALA A 187 -4.21 -37.74 -2.81
N ASP A 188 -4.46 -38.03 -1.53
CA ASP A 188 -4.46 -37.04 -0.46
C ASP A 188 -3.06 -36.45 -0.21
N ILE A 189 -2.02 -37.29 -0.26
CA ILE A 189 -0.61 -36.85 -0.18
C ILE A 189 -0.33 -35.86 -1.31
N VAL A 190 -0.63 -36.21 -2.57
CA VAL A 190 -0.39 -35.33 -3.72
C VAL A 190 -1.13 -33.99 -3.58
N SER A 191 -2.36 -34.02 -3.06
CA SER A 191 -3.15 -32.81 -2.80
C SER A 191 -2.52 -31.91 -1.72
N ALA A 192 -2.08 -32.53 -0.61
CA ALA A 192 -1.43 -31.84 0.48
C ALA A 192 -0.05 -31.28 0.07
N GLU A 193 0.74 -32.02 -0.72
CA GLU A 193 2.01 -31.57 -1.27
C GLU A 193 1.83 -30.34 -2.17
N ARG A 194 0.81 -30.37 -3.05
CA ARG A 194 0.48 -29.23 -3.91
C ARG A 194 0.12 -28.00 -3.07
N SER A 195 -0.69 -28.20 -2.03
CA SER A 195 -1.10 -27.11 -1.13
C SER A 195 0.11 -26.53 -0.38
N ALA A 196 0.99 -27.38 0.15
CA ALA A 196 2.23 -26.96 0.79
C ALA A 196 3.17 -26.22 -0.19
N SER A 197 3.27 -26.67 -1.44
CA SER A 197 4.07 -26.01 -2.48
C SER A 197 3.59 -24.60 -2.79
N VAL A 198 2.27 -24.40 -2.91
CA VAL A 198 1.67 -23.07 -3.11
C VAL A 198 1.97 -22.14 -1.94
N LEU A 199 1.86 -22.63 -0.69
CA LEU A 199 2.18 -21.85 0.51
C LEU A 199 3.66 -21.47 0.58
N ARG A 200 4.57 -22.42 0.29
CA ARG A 200 6.02 -22.13 0.24
C ARG A 200 6.35 -21.09 -0.83
N THR A 201 5.66 -21.13 -1.97
CA THR A 201 5.85 -20.13 -3.02
C THR A 201 5.42 -18.74 -2.55
N ALA A 202 4.24 -18.62 -1.92
CA ALA A 202 3.77 -17.35 -1.37
C ALA A 202 4.72 -16.80 -0.28
N LEU A 203 5.24 -17.66 0.60
CA LEU A 203 6.23 -17.25 1.61
C LEU A 203 7.55 -16.78 0.99
N LYS A 204 8.00 -17.44 -0.09
CA LYS A 204 9.16 -17.01 -0.85
C LYS A 204 8.93 -15.64 -1.49
N GLU A 205 7.76 -15.40 -2.08
CA GLU A 205 7.39 -14.10 -2.65
C GLU A 205 7.37 -12.99 -1.58
N ILE A 206 6.98 -13.29 -0.34
CA ILE A 206 7.06 -12.34 0.78
C ILE A 206 8.52 -12.00 1.08
N ALA A 207 9.40 -13.00 1.14
CA ALA A 207 10.83 -12.79 1.37
C ALA A 207 11.51 -12.02 0.21
N GLU A 208 11.04 -12.19 -1.02
CA GLU A 208 11.52 -11.50 -2.22
C GLU A 208 10.83 -10.14 -2.46
N LEU A 209 9.90 -9.73 -1.58
CA LEU A 209 9.11 -8.49 -1.69
C LEU A 209 8.26 -8.40 -2.98
N THR A 210 7.89 -9.54 -3.55
CA THR A 210 7.06 -9.64 -4.76
C THR A 210 5.61 -10.03 -4.46
N TYR A 211 5.33 -10.42 -3.22
CA TYR A 211 4.02 -10.90 -2.79
C TYR A 211 2.90 -9.86 -2.93
N GLY A 212 1.71 -10.35 -3.27
CA GLY A 212 0.51 -9.55 -3.35
C GLY A 212 0.39 -8.73 -4.64
N ARG A 213 1.18 -9.04 -5.68
CA ARG A 213 1.00 -8.46 -7.02
C ARG A 213 -0.01 -9.24 -7.84
N CYS A 214 -0.78 -8.52 -8.65
CA CYS A 214 -1.74 -9.12 -9.56
C CYS A 214 -1.03 -9.71 -10.78
N ASP A 215 -1.23 -11.00 -11.06
CA ASP A 215 -0.70 -11.68 -12.25
C ASP A 215 -1.18 -11.07 -13.58
N GLY A 216 -2.36 -10.41 -13.57
CA GLY A 216 -2.97 -9.87 -14.78
C GLY A 216 -2.57 -8.44 -15.13
N CYS A 217 -2.27 -7.59 -14.13
CA CYS A 217 -1.97 -6.17 -14.36
C CYS A 217 -0.73 -5.66 -13.61
N GLY A 218 -0.06 -6.50 -12.82
CA GLY A 218 1.15 -6.14 -12.07
C GLY A 218 0.95 -5.22 -10.86
N SER A 219 -0.26 -4.66 -10.69
CA SER A 219 -0.59 -3.78 -9.56
C SER A 219 -0.75 -4.57 -8.26
N GLY A 220 -0.61 -3.89 -7.12
CA GLY A 220 -0.88 -4.46 -5.81
C GLY A 220 -2.33 -4.94 -5.66
N ILE A 221 -2.51 -6.11 -5.06
CA ILE A 221 -3.80 -6.64 -4.62
C ILE A 221 -4.11 -6.02 -3.25
N PRO A 222 -5.32 -5.48 -3.03
CA PRO A 222 -5.69 -4.86 -1.76
C PRO A 222 -5.47 -5.78 -0.56
N PHE A 223 -4.95 -5.23 0.54
CA PHE A 223 -4.65 -5.99 1.75
C PHE A 223 -5.86 -6.76 2.26
N GLU A 224 -7.03 -6.15 2.29
CA GLU A 224 -8.29 -6.70 2.80
C GLU A 224 -8.66 -7.99 2.05
N ARG A 225 -8.34 -8.03 0.76
CA ARG A 225 -8.53 -9.21 -0.06
C ARG A 225 -7.48 -10.27 0.21
N LEU A 226 -6.22 -9.90 0.39
CA LEU A 226 -5.15 -10.84 0.75
C LEU A 226 -5.34 -11.39 2.16
N LYS A 227 -5.83 -10.58 3.10
CA LYS A 227 -6.21 -10.98 4.44
C LYS A 227 -7.35 -12.00 4.42
N ALA A 228 -8.35 -11.79 3.56
CA ALA A 228 -9.44 -12.75 3.38
C ALA A 228 -9.03 -14.00 2.58
N ARG A 229 -8.14 -13.84 1.59
CA ARG A 229 -7.64 -14.90 0.71
C ARG A 229 -6.14 -14.70 0.41
N PRO A 230 -5.24 -15.24 1.25
CA PRO A 230 -3.79 -15.02 1.11
C PRO A 230 -3.18 -15.55 -0.19
N LEU A 231 -3.81 -16.53 -0.82
CA LEU A 231 -3.31 -17.14 -2.06
C LEU A 231 -3.92 -16.53 -3.33
N ALA A 232 -4.53 -15.35 -3.22
CA ALA A 232 -5.22 -14.76 -4.34
C ALA A 232 -4.26 -14.12 -5.34
N ARG A 233 -4.35 -14.55 -6.61
CA ARG A 233 -3.40 -14.20 -7.69
C ARG A 233 -3.77 -12.95 -8.51
N PHE A 234 -5.06 -12.58 -8.54
CA PHE A 234 -5.56 -11.48 -9.36
C PHE A 234 -6.22 -10.40 -8.52
N CYS A 235 -6.16 -9.14 -8.92
CA CYS A 235 -7.00 -8.08 -8.34
C CYS A 235 -8.49 -8.29 -8.71
N MET A 236 -9.41 -7.61 -8.04
CA MET A 236 -10.86 -7.77 -8.29
C MET A 236 -11.28 -7.48 -9.72
N ASN A 237 -10.58 -6.58 -10.41
CA ASN A 237 -10.85 -6.25 -11.81
C ASN A 237 -10.37 -7.35 -12.77
N CYS A 238 -9.14 -7.86 -12.55
CA CYS A 238 -8.60 -8.98 -13.33
C CYS A 238 -9.36 -10.28 -13.05
N GLN A 239 -9.76 -10.52 -11.80
CA GLN A 239 -10.59 -11.67 -11.43
C GLN A 239 -11.92 -11.66 -12.20
N ARG A 240 -12.66 -10.53 -12.18
CA ARG A 240 -13.91 -10.39 -12.92
C ARG A 240 -13.74 -10.59 -14.43
N ARG A 241 -12.61 -10.14 -15.00
CA ARG A 241 -12.31 -10.36 -16.42
C ARG A 241 -12.05 -11.84 -16.75
N HIS A 242 -11.42 -12.58 -15.84
CA HIS A 242 -11.12 -13.99 -16.01
C HIS A 242 -12.35 -14.90 -15.78
N GLU A 243 -13.33 -14.46 -14.98
CA GLU A 243 -14.57 -15.20 -14.73
C GLU A 243 -15.63 -14.98 -15.84
N ASN A 244 -15.58 -13.83 -16.52
CA ASN A 244 -16.52 -13.46 -17.58
C ASN A 244 -16.00 -13.69 -19.00
N GLY A 245 -14.87 -14.38 -19.16
CA GLY A 245 -14.24 -14.73 -20.44
C GLY A 245 -14.13 -16.23 -20.61
#